data_AF-A0A535INA4-F1
#
_entry.id   AF-A0A535INA4-F1
#
_cell.length_a   1.000
_cell.length_b   1.000
_cell.length_c   1.000
_cell.angle_alpha   90.00
_cell.angle_beta   90.00
_cell.angle_gamma   90.00
#
_symmetry.space_group_name_H-M   'P 1'
#
loop_
_entity.id
_entity.type
_entity.pdbx_description
1 polymer ?
#
loop_
_entity_poly.entity_id
_entity_poly.type
_entity_poly.pdbx_seq_one_letter_code
_entity_poly.pdbx_strand_id
1 'polypeptide(L)'
;MAATATQVIVGAPLDDAGSTDAGAAYVFDGQRGSLLRIIQKPSPQTGDFFGAAIAAAGDEVLIGAPIDGSGGVTRAGAAYLFQISTGTLLRVFRKPAAAPGDFFGRAVAFVNGNVLVGAP
;
A
#
# COMPACT_ATOMS: atom_id res chain seq x y z
N MET A 1 26.72 -19.39 -3.64
CA MET A 1 25.73 -18.83 -4.59
C MET A 1 24.70 -18.08 -3.77
N ALA A 2 24.71 -16.74 -3.81
CA ALA A 2 23.69 -15.95 -3.13
C ALA A 2 22.46 -15.94 -4.03
N ALA A 3 21.39 -16.62 -3.63
CA ALA A 3 20.08 -16.36 -4.22
C ALA A 3 19.70 -14.94 -3.79
N THR A 4 19.76 -13.97 -4.70
CA THR A 4 19.11 -12.68 -4.50
C THR A 4 17.62 -12.98 -4.36
N ALA A 5 17.08 -12.92 -3.15
CA ALA A 5 15.67 -13.17 -2.93
C ALA A 5 14.87 -12.12 -3.70
N THR A 6 14.30 -12.50 -4.84
CA THR A 6 13.35 -11.68 -5.58
C THR A 6 12.02 -11.79 -4.87
N GLN A 7 11.52 -10.70 -4.28
CA GLN A 7 10.20 -10.69 -3.65
C GLN A 7 9.15 -10.22 -4.67
N VAL A 8 7.97 -10.83 -4.64
CA VAL A 8 6.80 -10.43 -5.43
C VAL A 8 5.76 -9.86 -4.48
N ILE A 9 5.24 -8.67 -4.77
CA ILE A 9 4.21 -8.03 -3.96
C ILE A 9 2.91 -7.99 -4.76
N VAL A 10 1.82 -8.49 -4.17
CA VAL A 10 0.50 -8.58 -4.79
C VAL A 10 -0.51 -7.82 -3.95
N GLY A 11 -1.23 -6.89 -4.57
CA GLY A 11 -2.31 -6.15 -3.91
C GLY A 11 -3.60 -6.92 -3.91
N ALA A 12 -4.31 -6.89 -2.78
CA ALA A 12 -5.63 -7.49 -2.60
C ALA A 12 -6.54 -6.43 -1.96
N PRO A 13 -7.04 -5.45 -2.73
CA PRO A 13 -7.77 -4.31 -2.18
C PRO A 13 -9.11 -4.66 -1.51
N LEU A 14 -9.68 -5.82 -1.79
CA LEU A 14 -10.94 -6.30 -1.19
C LEU A 14 -10.69 -7.40 -0.15
N ASP A 15 -9.46 -7.52 0.35
CA ASP A 15 -9.16 -8.49 1.40
C ASP A 15 -9.80 -8.06 2.74
N ASP A 16 -10.31 -9.05 3.46
CA ASP A 16 -11.09 -8.88 4.69
C ASP A 16 -10.27 -9.16 5.97
N ALA A 17 -8.97 -9.48 5.87
CA ALA A 17 -8.20 -9.98 7.02
C ALA A 17 -8.03 -8.96 8.17
N GLY A 18 -8.27 -7.66 7.92
CA GLY A 18 -8.26 -6.61 8.94
C GLY A 18 -9.65 -6.04 9.26
N SER A 19 -10.42 -5.72 8.22
CA SER A 19 -11.82 -5.29 8.26
C SER A 19 -12.42 -5.53 6.86
N THR A 20 -13.75 -5.52 6.72
CA THR A 20 -14.43 -5.76 5.44
C THR A 20 -13.93 -4.83 4.35
N ASP A 21 -13.44 -5.38 3.24
CA ASP A 21 -12.82 -4.69 2.13
C ASP A 21 -11.73 -3.68 2.55
N ALA A 22 -11.03 -3.91 3.68
CA ALA A 22 -9.96 -3.01 4.09
C ALA A 22 -8.73 -3.13 3.18
N GLY A 23 -8.54 -4.32 2.64
CA GLY A 23 -7.46 -4.66 1.72
C GLY A 23 -6.14 -4.99 2.40
N ALA A 24 -5.27 -5.63 1.63
CA ALA A 24 -3.94 -6.06 2.05
C ALA A 24 -2.94 -6.05 0.87
N ALA A 25 -1.66 -6.17 1.19
CA ALA A 25 -0.62 -6.50 0.23
C ALA A 25 0.15 -7.76 0.69
N TYR A 26 0.28 -8.74 -0.20
CA TYR A 26 0.93 -10.01 0.07
C TYR A 26 2.33 -10.00 -0.52
N VAL A 27 3.31 -10.44 0.27
CA VAL A 27 4.71 -10.56 -0.15
C VAL A 27 5.05 -12.04 -0.27
N PHE A 28 5.48 -12.46 -1.45
CA PHE A 28 5.87 -13.83 -1.77
C PHE A 28 7.36 -13.92 -2.08
N ASP A 29 7.94 -15.09 -1.78
CA ASP A 29 9.22 -15.50 -2.36
C ASP A 29 8.98 -15.72 -3.85
N GLY A 30 9.61 -14.91 -4.70
CA GLY A 30 9.40 -14.95 -6.15
C GLY A 30 9.98 -16.19 -6.83
N GLN A 31 10.86 -16.94 -6.15
CA GLN A 31 11.41 -18.21 -6.68
C GLN A 31 10.56 -19.40 -6.25
N ARG A 32 10.12 -19.43 -5.00
CA ARG A 32 9.40 -20.56 -4.40
C ARG A 32 7.89 -20.41 -4.42
N GLY A 33 7.38 -19.20 -4.63
CA GLY A 33 5.96 -18.88 -4.53
C GLY A 33 5.40 -18.95 -3.10
N SER A 34 6.24 -19.18 -2.10
CA SER A 34 5.80 -19.25 -0.70
C SER A 34 5.46 -17.86 -0.16
N LEU A 35 4.35 -17.75 0.56
CA LEU A 35 3.99 -16.53 1.26
C LEU A 35 5.04 -16.20 2.33
N LEU A 36 5.59 -15.00 2.28
CA LEU A 36 6.55 -14.49 3.26
C LEU A 36 5.88 -13.58 4.29
N ARG A 37 4.94 -12.73 3.85
CA ARG A 37 4.31 -11.72 4.70
C ARG A 37 2.99 -11.22 4.14
N ILE A 38 2.13 -10.75 5.03
CA ILE A 38 0.97 -9.91 4.71
C ILE A 38 1.22 -8.54 5.32
N ILE A 39 1.14 -7.48 4.51
CA ILE A 39 1.19 -6.08 4.93
C ILE A 39 -0.24 -5.56 4.95
N GLN A 40 -0.66 -5.05 6.10
CA GLN A 40 -1.97 -4.44 6.29
C GLN A 40 -1.82 -2.96 6.61
N LYS A 41 -2.85 -2.16 6.29
CA LYS A 41 -2.93 -0.77 6.74
C LYS A 41 -2.93 -0.72 8.28
N PRO A 42 -2.19 0.21 8.92
CA PRO A 42 -2.31 0.43 10.35
C PRO A 42 -3.72 0.94 10.67
N SER A 43 -4.41 0.30 11.60
CA SER A 43 -5.82 0.56 11.89
C SER A 43 -6.69 0.48 10.61
N PRO A 44 -6.87 -0.73 10.04
CA PRO A 44 -7.66 -0.93 8.85
C PRO A 44 -9.13 -0.58 9.13
N GLN A 45 -9.76 0.13 8.19
CA GLN A 45 -11.18 0.49 8.24
C GLN A 45 -11.90 -0.13 7.05
N THR A 46 -13.20 -0.31 7.21
CA THR A 46 -14.04 -0.88 6.16
C THR A 46 -13.95 -0.07 4.88
N GLY A 47 -13.64 -0.76 3.78
CA GLY A 47 -13.60 -0.17 2.46
C GLY A 47 -12.40 0.74 2.18
N ASP A 48 -11.32 0.71 2.96
CA ASP A 48 -10.12 1.53 2.69
C ASP A 48 -9.44 1.20 1.34
N PHE A 49 -9.64 -0.03 0.87
CA PHE A 49 -9.09 -0.56 -0.38
C PHE A 49 -7.55 -0.49 -0.44
N PHE A 50 -6.90 -0.74 0.69
CA PHE A 50 -5.45 -0.81 0.79
C PHE A 50 -4.89 -1.91 -0.11
N GLY A 51 -3.88 -1.60 -0.91
CA GLY A 51 -3.36 -2.53 -1.92
C GLY A 51 -3.95 -2.32 -3.31
N ALA A 52 -4.80 -1.29 -3.50
CA ALA A 52 -5.36 -0.96 -4.82
C ALA A 52 -4.32 -0.48 -5.83
N ALA A 53 -3.20 0.07 -5.36
CA ALA A 53 -2.06 0.45 -6.19
C ALA A 53 -0.76 0.10 -5.44
N ILE A 54 0.24 -0.42 -6.16
CA ILE A 54 1.52 -0.85 -5.59
C ILE A 54 2.66 -0.39 -6.51
N ALA A 55 3.70 0.16 -5.90
CA ALA A 55 5.00 0.34 -6.51
C ALA A 55 6.07 -0.08 -5.51
N ALA A 56 7.19 -0.64 -5.96
CA ALA A 56 8.28 -1.05 -5.09
C ALA A 56 9.63 -0.60 -5.67
N ALA A 57 10.56 -0.26 -4.80
CA ALA A 57 11.94 0.09 -5.15
C ALA A 57 12.88 -0.36 -4.01
N GLY A 58 13.78 -1.30 -4.31
CA GLY A 58 14.64 -1.88 -3.28
C GLY A 58 13.83 -2.62 -2.20
N ASP A 59 14.07 -2.29 -0.93
CA ASP A 59 13.35 -2.84 0.23
C ASP A 59 12.14 -1.98 0.65
N GLU A 60 11.70 -1.05 -0.20
CA GLU A 60 10.55 -0.20 0.06
C GLU A 60 9.39 -0.50 -0.88
N VAL A 61 8.17 -0.44 -0.35
CA VAL A 61 6.93 -0.58 -1.11
C VAL A 61 5.98 0.55 -0.74
N LEU A 62 5.44 1.21 -1.77
CA LEU A 62 4.43 2.24 -1.67
C LEU A 62 3.08 1.62 -2.06
N ILE A 63 2.12 1.71 -1.15
CA ILE A 63 0.82 1.04 -1.27
C ILE A 63 -0.29 2.08 -1.15
N GLY A 64 -1.15 2.14 -2.16
CA GLY A 64 -2.30 3.02 -2.22
C GLY A 64 -3.52 2.47 -1.46
N ALA A 65 -4.26 3.36 -0.81
CA ALA A 65 -5.56 3.12 -0.19
C ALA A 65 -6.50 4.28 -0.58
N PRO A 66 -7.07 4.26 -1.80
CA PRO A 66 -7.74 5.42 -2.38
C PRO A 66 -9.05 5.81 -1.68
N ILE A 67 -9.62 4.94 -0.86
CA ILE A 67 -10.89 5.19 -0.17
C ILE A 67 -10.67 5.55 1.32
N ASP A 68 -9.42 5.50 1.78
CA ASP A 68 -9.03 5.79 3.15
C ASP A 68 -9.55 7.14 3.65
N GLY A 69 -10.28 7.10 4.77
CA GLY A 69 -10.86 8.25 5.47
C GLY A 69 -10.14 8.64 6.76
N SER A 70 -9.05 7.95 7.13
CA SER A 70 -8.33 8.13 8.41
C SER A 70 -7.75 9.54 8.62
N GLY A 71 -7.66 10.35 7.56
CA GLY A 71 -7.31 11.77 7.62
C GLY A 71 -8.45 12.70 8.05
N GLY A 72 -9.62 12.16 8.41
CA GLY A 72 -10.80 12.93 8.81
C GLY A 72 -11.67 13.42 7.65
N VAL A 73 -11.33 13.05 6.41
CA VAL A 73 -12.08 13.42 5.20
C VAL A 73 -12.46 12.15 4.46
N THR A 74 -13.76 11.94 4.27
CA THR A 74 -14.34 10.75 3.66
C THR A 74 -13.78 10.52 2.25
N ARG A 75 -13.16 9.35 2.01
CA ARG A 75 -12.63 8.96 0.68
C ARG A 75 -11.60 9.94 0.12
N ALA A 76 -10.87 10.63 0.99
CA ALA A 76 -9.74 11.47 0.59
C ALA A 76 -8.59 10.62 0.04
N GLY A 77 -8.42 9.41 0.58
CA GLY A 77 -7.38 8.48 0.20
C GLY A 77 -6.02 8.80 0.81
N ALA A 78 -5.13 7.81 0.78
CA ALA A 78 -3.75 7.92 1.22
C ALA A 78 -2.83 6.94 0.47
N ALA A 79 -1.53 7.16 0.57
CA ALA A 79 -0.51 6.17 0.19
C ALA A 79 0.44 5.91 1.37
N TYR A 80 0.84 4.66 1.55
CA TYR A 80 1.61 4.19 2.69
C TYR A 80 2.93 3.59 2.21
N LEU A 81 4.04 4.06 2.77
CA LEU A 81 5.36 3.53 2.51
C LEU A 81 5.74 2.56 3.61
N PHE A 82 6.09 1.34 3.21
CA PHE A 82 6.53 0.28 4.10
C PHE A 82 7.91 -0.23 3.70
N GLN A 83 8.64 -0.73 4.70
CA GLN A 83 9.78 -1.60 4.47
C GLN A 83 9.28 -3.03 4.23
N ILE A 84 9.68 -3.65 3.11
CA ILE A 84 9.17 -4.96 2.67
C ILE A 84 9.67 -6.08 3.61
N SER A 85 10.96 -6.08 3.92
CA SER A 85 11.61 -7.10 4.76
C SER A 85 10.98 -7.23 6.14
N THR A 86 10.66 -6.09 6.77
CA THR A 86 10.16 -6.04 8.15
C THR A 86 8.64 -5.84 8.24
N GLY A 87 7.99 -5.35 7.19
CA GLY A 87 6.59 -4.90 7.23
C GLY A 87 6.41 -3.61 8.03
N THR A 88 7.48 -2.89 8.34
CA THR A 88 7.43 -1.67 9.14
C THR A 88 6.89 -0.51 8.31
N LEU A 89 5.92 0.24 8.86
CA LEU A 89 5.46 1.48 8.26
C LEU A 89 6.55 2.56 8.40
N LEU A 90 6.97 3.13 7.28
CA LEU A 90 7.96 4.20 7.23
C LEU A 90 7.30 5.58 7.13
N ARG A 91 6.22 5.71 6.35
CA ARG A 91 5.55 6.99 6.12
C ARG A 91 4.12 6.82 5.63
N VAL A 92 3.28 7.83 5.91
CA VAL A 92 1.95 7.98 5.30
C VAL A 92 1.91 9.30 4.54
N PHE A 93 1.47 9.25 3.28
CA PHE A 93 1.26 10.39 2.42
C PHE A 93 -0.24 10.65 2.28
N ARG A 94 -0.65 11.89 2.54
CA ARG A 94 -2.02 12.38 2.38
C ARG A 94 -2.00 13.64 1.52
N LYS A 95 -3.08 13.88 0.77
CA LYS A 95 -3.25 15.11 0.00
C LYS A 95 -3.39 16.32 0.95
N PRO A 96 -2.57 17.37 0.82
CA PRO A 96 -2.80 18.63 1.52
C PRO A 96 -4.14 19.23 1.09
N ALA A 97 -4.91 19.79 2.05
CA ALA A 97 -6.26 20.30 1.81
C ALA A 97 -7.15 19.26 1.08
N ALA A 98 -7.21 18.05 1.64
CA ALA A 98 -8.03 16.98 1.12
C ALA A 98 -9.52 17.36 1.12
N ALA A 99 -10.20 17.00 0.05
CA ALA A 99 -11.64 17.08 -0.13
C ALA A 99 -12.24 15.67 -0.23
N PRO A 100 -13.53 15.50 0.08
CA PRO A 100 -14.19 14.22 -0.08
C PRO A 100 -14.10 13.72 -1.52
N GLY A 101 -13.68 12.47 -1.71
CA GLY A 101 -13.59 11.85 -3.02
C GLY A 101 -12.37 12.29 -3.85
N ASP A 102 -11.31 12.81 -3.24
CA ASP A 102 -10.03 13.06 -3.94
C ASP A 102 -9.34 11.76 -4.41
N PHE A 103 -9.65 10.63 -3.79
CA PHE A 103 -9.08 9.32 -4.15
C PHE A 103 -7.54 9.29 -4.23
N PHE A 104 -6.86 10.05 -3.37
CA PHE A 104 -5.40 10.09 -3.34
C PHE A 104 -4.83 8.69 -3.05
N GLY A 105 -3.80 8.27 -3.78
CA GLY A 105 -3.27 6.90 -3.68
C GLY A 105 -3.86 5.93 -4.69
N ARG A 106 -4.74 6.37 -5.59
CA ARG A 106 -5.30 5.50 -6.65
C ARG A 106 -4.27 5.04 -7.69
N ALA A 107 -3.19 5.79 -7.85
CA ALA A 107 -2.01 5.40 -8.60
C ALA A 107 -0.76 5.81 -7.81
N VAL A 108 0.28 5.00 -7.85
CA VAL A 108 1.55 5.25 -7.14
C VAL A 108 2.73 4.84 -8.02
N ALA A 109 3.86 5.53 -7.86
CA ALA A 109 5.10 5.19 -8.56
C ALA A 109 6.33 5.63 -7.76
N PHE A 110 7.46 4.96 -8.00
CA PHE A 110 8.78 5.46 -7.64
C PHE A 110 9.45 6.04 -8.87
N VAL A 111 10.01 7.25 -8.75
CA VAL A 111 10.76 7.92 -9.82
C VAL A 111 11.96 8.64 -9.21
N ASN A 112 13.17 8.23 -9.60
CA ASN A 112 14.43 8.87 -9.19
C ASN A 112 14.55 9.09 -7.66
N GLY A 113 14.18 8.07 -6.86
CA GLY A 113 14.20 8.15 -5.39
C GLY A 113 13.06 8.95 -4.76
N ASN A 114 12.14 9.48 -5.56
CA ASN A 114 10.91 10.12 -5.09
C ASN A 114 9.71 9.20 -5.26
N VAL A 115 8.65 9.52 -4.53
CA VAL A 115 7.34 8.89 -4.70
C VAL A 115 6.40 9.83 -5.44
N LEU A 116 5.61 9.28 -6.34
CA LEU A 116 4.50 9.97 -7.00
C LEU A 116 3.19 9.31 -6.56
N VAL A 117 2.18 10.14 -6.30
CA VAL A 117 0.86 9.68 -5.87
C VAL A 117 -0.22 10.44 -6.63
N GLY A 118 -1.09 9.71 -7.31
CA GLY A 118 -2.21 10.27 -8.09
C GLY A 118 -3.49 10.42 -7.27
N ALA A 119 -4.29 11.42 -7.65
CA ALA A 119 -5.64 11.71 -7.16
C ALA A 119 -6.49 12.13 -8.39
N PRO A 120 -7.27 11.22 -9.00
CA PRO A 120 -8.07 11.49 -10.19
C PRO A 120 -9.38 12.24 -9.90
#